data_AF-A0A1I8CJJ0-F1
#
_entry.id   AF-A0A1I8CJJ0-F1
#
_cell.length_a   1.000
_cell.length_b   1.000
_cell.length_c   1.000
_cell.angle_alpha   90.00
_cell.angle_beta   90.00
_cell.angle_gamma   90.00
#
_symmetry.space_group_name_H-M   'P 1'
#
loop_
_entity.id
_entity.type
_entity.pdbx_description
1 polymer ?
#
loop_
_entity_poly.entity_id
_entity_poly.type
_entity_poly.pdbx_seq_one_letter_code
_entity_poly.pdbx_strand_id
1 'polypeptide(L)'
;MRLTVDEYKDEIKQNFENKEWIGNSFAYVGGVPKTKRSTIPEHYSFFRGCMNILKYEANSQLYDLIELSSKGFSKSVIRTEGELSYACTNSTSLPDVISFTNGKGYLALPKWNSLSTGSLAFQFKTSDGNG
;
A
#
# COMPACT_ATOMS: atom_id res chain seq x y z
N MET A 1 25.10 -8.58 -4.42
CA MET A 1 23.69 -8.25 -4.77
C MET A 1 23.71 -7.43 -6.04
N ARG A 2 22.77 -7.64 -6.95
CA ARG A 2 22.69 -6.91 -8.22
C ARG A 2 21.36 -6.17 -8.27
N LEU A 3 21.40 -4.86 -8.45
CA LEU A 3 20.22 -4.02 -8.57
C LEU A 3 20.17 -3.43 -9.97
N THR A 4 19.01 -3.52 -10.62
CA THR A 4 18.78 -2.93 -11.93
C THR A 4 17.56 -2.02 -11.83
N VAL A 5 17.73 -0.78 -12.29
CA VAL A 5 16.67 0.23 -12.39
C VAL A 5 16.72 0.75 -13.82
N ASP A 6 15.66 0.50 -14.59
CA ASP A 6 15.59 0.78 -16.02
C ASP A 6 16.79 0.16 -16.77
N GLU A 7 17.55 0.97 -17.50
CA GLU A 7 18.77 0.53 -18.20
C GLU A 7 20.01 0.53 -17.31
N TYR A 8 19.91 1.08 -16.10
CA TYR A 8 21.02 1.19 -15.17
C TYR A 8 21.14 -0.06 -14.31
N LYS A 9 22.37 -0.55 -14.18
CA LYS A 9 22.68 -1.74 -13.41
C LYS A 9 23.85 -1.45 -12.50
N ASP A 10 23.66 -1.76 -11.23
CA ASP A 10 24.70 -1.71 -10.22
C ASP A 10 24.90 -3.10 -9.60
N GLU A 11 26.15 -3.40 -9.27
CA GLU A 11 26.54 -4.67 -8.67
C GLU A 11 27.34 -4.42 -7.41
N ILE A 12 26.64 -4.52 -6.27
CA ILE A 12 27.25 -4.42 -4.96
C ILE A 12 27.89 -5.77 -4.65
N LYS A 13 29.22 -5.83 -4.74
CA LYS A 13 30.03 -6.95 -4.25
C LYS A 13 30.11 -6.91 -2.73
N GLN A 14 29.01 -7.27 -2.06
CA GLN A 14 29.05 -7.60 -0.65
C GLN A 14 29.50 -9.06 -0.51
N ASN A 15 30.65 -9.26 0.14
CA ASN A 15 31.05 -10.58 0.65
C ASN A 15 30.12 -10.93 1.81
N PHE A 16 29.05 -11.67 1.52
CA PHE A 16 28.24 -12.29 2.54
C PHE A 16 28.95 -13.58 2.98
N GLU A 17 29.94 -13.47 3.87
CA GLU A 17 30.68 -14.64 4.37
C GLU A 17 29.82 -15.62 5.18
N ASN A 18 28.58 -15.26 5.52
CA ASN A 18 27.62 -16.18 6.14
C ASN A 18 26.24 -16.01 5.48
N LYS A 19 25.80 -17.00 4.70
CA LYS A 19 24.49 -17.00 4.03
C LYS A 19 23.37 -17.25 5.04
N GLU A 20 22.86 -16.20 5.66
CA GLU A 20 21.54 -16.28 6.29
C GLU A 20 20.46 -16.09 5.22
N TRP A 21 19.82 -17.20 4.87
CA TRP A 21 18.62 -17.18 4.05
C TRP A 21 17.51 -16.47 4.81
N ILE A 22 16.57 -15.86 4.09
CA ILE A 22 15.32 -15.37 4.71
C ILE A 22 14.63 -16.60 5.32
N GLY A 23 14.61 -16.67 6.66
CA GLY A 23 13.93 -17.72 7.43
C GLY A 23 12.41 -17.52 7.43
N ASN A 24 11.72 -18.12 8.41
CA ASN A 24 10.27 -18.02 8.56
C ASN A 24 9.86 -16.59 8.96
N SER A 25 9.65 -15.73 7.97
CA SER A 25 9.40 -14.30 8.13
C SER A 25 8.38 -13.81 7.11
N PHE A 26 7.70 -12.71 7.43
CA PHE A 26 6.75 -12.07 6.54
C PHE A 26 7.48 -11.06 5.65
N ALA A 27 7.17 -11.06 4.36
CA ALA A 27 7.51 -9.96 3.47
C ALA A 27 6.40 -8.91 3.52
N TYR A 28 6.78 -7.64 3.63
CA TYR A 28 5.85 -6.51 3.64
C TYR A 28 6.09 -5.64 2.41
N VAL A 29 5.01 -5.20 1.79
CA VAL A 29 5.03 -4.41 0.56
C VAL A 29 4.16 -3.18 0.78
N GLY A 30 4.65 -2.02 0.35
CA GLY A 30 3.93 -0.75 0.45
C GLY A 30 4.00 -0.10 1.84
N GLY A 31 3.99 -0.89 2.91
CA GLY A 31 4.15 -0.43 4.29
C GLY A 31 4.27 -1.61 5.25
N VAL A 32 4.36 -1.33 6.55
CA VAL A 32 4.43 -2.36 7.60
C VAL A 32 3.33 -2.17 8.64
N PRO A 33 2.91 -3.24 9.35
CA PRO A 33 1.95 -3.11 10.44
C PRO A 33 2.50 -2.23 11.56
N LYS A 34 1.59 -1.63 12.33
CA LYS A 34 1.94 -0.72 13.44
C LYS A 34 2.91 -1.36 14.44
N THR A 35 2.77 -2.67 14.68
CA THR A 35 3.65 -3.48 15.56
C THR A 35 5.09 -3.57 15.07
N LYS A 36 5.34 -3.32 13.79
CA LYS A 36 6.68 -3.31 13.17
C LYS A 36 7.14 -1.90 12.81
N ARG A 37 6.41 -0.85 13.18
CA ARG A 37 6.79 0.53 12.84
C ARG A 37 8.12 0.95 13.49
N SER A 38 8.42 0.43 14.67
CA SER A 38 9.69 0.70 15.36
C SER A 38 10.92 0.09 14.67
N THR A 39 10.74 -0.85 13.73
CA THR A 39 11.85 -1.43 12.94
C THR A 39 12.20 -0.58 11.73
N ILE A 40 11.45 0.49 11.45
CA ILE A 40 11.69 1.42 10.35
C ILE A 40 12.05 2.78 10.95
N PRO A 41 13.11 3.46 10.48
CA PRO A 41 13.44 4.80 10.98
C PRO A 41 12.29 5.79 10.71
N GLU A 42 12.01 6.68 11.68
CA GLU A 42 10.81 7.52 11.68
C GLU A 42 10.65 8.44 10.46
N HIS A 43 11.76 8.79 9.80
CA HIS A 43 11.75 9.65 8.62
C HIS A 43 11.35 8.93 7.32
N TYR A 44 11.29 7.59 7.31
CA TYR A 44 10.80 6.86 6.16
C TYR A 44 9.27 6.87 6.13
N SER A 45 8.73 7.35 5.02
CA SER A 45 7.31 7.23 4.71
C SER A 45 7.03 5.89 4.04
N PHE A 46 5.82 5.36 4.26
CA PHE A 46 5.31 4.25 3.48
C PHE A 46 5.16 4.65 2.01
N PHE A 47 5.21 3.65 1.12
CA PHE A 47 5.12 3.88 -0.31
C PHE A 47 3.80 4.55 -0.67
N ARG A 48 3.87 5.53 -1.56
CA ARG A 48 2.72 6.23 -2.11
C ARG A 48 2.87 6.28 -3.61
N GLY A 49 1.90 5.74 -4.32
CA GLY A 49 1.91 5.63 -5.77
C GLY A 49 1.41 4.28 -6.23
N CYS A 50 1.72 3.93 -7.47
CA CYS A 50 1.36 2.65 -8.06
C CYS A 50 2.60 1.75 -8.16
N MET A 51 2.41 0.48 -7.85
CA MET A 51 3.36 -0.57 -8.19
C MET A 51 2.73 -1.45 -9.27
N ASN A 52 3.52 -1.80 -10.28
CA ASN A 52 3.14 -2.76 -11.30
C ASN A 52 4.19 -3.87 -11.36
N ILE A 53 3.77 -5.09 -11.71
CA ILE A 53 4.64 -6.27 -11.87
C ILE A 53 5.49 -6.54 -10.62
N LEU A 54 4.84 -6.87 -9.50
CA LEU A 54 5.54 -7.21 -8.27
C LEU A 54 5.67 -8.73 -8.10
N LYS A 55 6.88 -9.24 -8.37
CA LYS A 55 7.19 -10.68 -8.34
C LYS A 55 8.36 -10.97 -7.42
N TYR A 56 8.25 -12.07 -6.68
CA TYR A 56 9.35 -12.66 -5.93
C TYR A 56 9.61 -14.08 -6.46
N GLU A 57 10.84 -14.33 -6.87
CA GLU A 57 11.26 -15.62 -7.39
C GLU A 57 12.41 -16.17 -6.55
N ALA A 58 12.24 -17.41 -6.07
CA ALA A 58 13.27 -18.13 -5.33
C ALA A 58 13.21 -19.61 -5.70
N ASN A 59 14.33 -20.16 -6.17
CA ASN A 59 14.41 -21.53 -6.69
C ASN A 59 13.35 -21.78 -7.76
N SER A 60 12.44 -22.75 -7.56
CA SER A 60 11.35 -23.08 -8.49
C SER A 60 10.02 -22.38 -8.14
N GLN A 61 10.03 -21.46 -7.18
CA GLN A 61 8.84 -20.82 -6.65
C GLN A 61 8.74 -19.38 -7.17
N LEU A 62 7.63 -19.07 -7.84
CA LEU A 62 7.28 -17.72 -8.28
C LEU A 62 6.04 -17.24 -7.52
N TYR A 63 6.16 -16.09 -6.86
CA TYR A 63 5.06 -15.42 -6.18
C TYR A 63 4.75 -14.11 -6.91
N ASP A 64 3.60 -14.07 -7.60
CA ASP A 64 3.03 -12.83 -8.12
C ASP A 64 2.20 -12.16 -7.03
N LEU A 65 2.74 -11.12 -6.40
CA LEU A 65 2.15 -10.52 -5.20
C LEU A 65 0.90 -9.68 -5.53
N ILE A 66 0.79 -9.15 -6.76
CA ILE A 66 -0.40 -8.42 -7.21
C ILE A 66 -1.54 -9.41 -7.47
N GLU A 67 -1.26 -10.50 -8.18
CA GLU A 67 -2.27 -11.54 -8.44
C GLU A 67 -2.71 -12.26 -7.15
N LEU A 68 -1.77 -12.55 -6.25
CA LEU A 68 -2.09 -13.19 -4.97
C LEU A 68 -2.96 -12.28 -4.10
N SER A 69 -2.69 -10.97 -4.07
CA SER A 69 -3.47 -10.05 -3.26
C SER A 69 -4.87 -9.81 -3.84
N SER A 70 -5.02 -9.75 -5.17
CA SER A 70 -6.31 -9.52 -5.82
C SER A 70 -7.29 -10.69 -5.68
N LYS A 71 -6.77 -11.92 -5.56
CA LYS A 71 -7.56 -13.14 -5.30
C LYS A 71 -8.02 -13.25 -3.83
N GLY A 72 -7.68 -12.26 -3.00
CA GLY A 72 -8.07 -12.16 -1.61
C GLY A 72 -7.40 -13.18 -0.70
N PHE A 73 -7.79 -13.13 0.58
CA PHE A 73 -7.31 -13.96 1.70
C PHE A 73 -7.48 -15.48 1.51
N SER A 74 -7.99 -15.93 0.37
CA SER A 74 -8.31 -17.31 -0.02
C SER A 74 -7.09 -18.24 -0.04
N LYS A 75 -5.87 -17.69 -0.05
CA LYS A 75 -4.63 -18.45 0.14
C LYS A 75 -3.94 -17.97 1.41
N SER A 76 -3.70 -18.87 2.36
CA SER A 76 -3.08 -18.63 3.68
C SER A 76 -1.69 -17.96 3.67
N VAL A 77 -1.20 -17.53 2.50
CA VAL A 77 0.15 -17.03 2.23
C VAL A 77 0.20 -15.51 2.12
N ILE A 78 -0.93 -14.81 1.89
CA ILE A 78 -0.97 -13.35 1.75
C ILE A 78 -2.06 -12.72 2.62
N ARG A 79 -1.77 -11.51 3.15
CA ARG A 79 -2.72 -10.65 3.85
C ARG A 79 -2.61 -9.24 3.29
N THR A 80 -3.75 -8.61 3.07
CA THR A 80 -3.85 -7.22 2.63
C THR A 80 -4.39 -6.36 3.76
N GLU A 81 -3.91 -5.12 3.86
CA GLU A 81 -4.33 -4.17 4.89
C GLU A 81 -4.63 -2.82 4.23
N GLY A 82 -5.73 -2.19 4.64
CA GLY A 82 -6.24 -0.97 4.01
C GLY A 82 -7.02 -1.22 2.71
N GLU A 83 -7.38 -0.14 2.03
CA GLU A 83 -8.08 -0.18 0.75
C GLU A 83 -7.07 -0.21 -0.40
N LEU A 84 -7.09 -1.29 -1.19
CA LEU A 84 -6.21 -1.47 -2.34
C LEU A 84 -7.01 -1.27 -3.64
N SER A 85 -6.50 -0.40 -4.52
CA SER A 85 -6.95 -0.32 -5.91
C SER A 85 -6.03 -1.15 -6.78
N TYR A 86 -6.60 -2.08 -7.55
CA TYR A 86 -5.89 -2.86 -8.58
C TYR A 86 -5.86 -2.16 -9.95
N ALA A 87 -6.23 -0.89 -9.97
CA ALA A 87 -6.07 0.00 -11.11
C ALA A 87 -5.20 1.19 -10.71
N CYS A 88 -4.28 1.58 -11.60
CA CYS A 88 -3.50 2.79 -11.43
C CYS A 88 -4.07 3.90 -12.30
N THR A 89 -4.63 4.93 -11.68
CA THR A 89 -4.99 6.17 -12.35
C THR A 89 -3.84 7.16 -12.16
N ASN A 90 -3.46 7.88 -13.22
CA ASN A 90 -2.52 9.00 -13.15
C ASN A 90 -3.18 10.20 -12.44
N SER A 91 -3.56 10.06 -11.17
CA SER A 91 -3.89 11.21 -10.32
C SER A 91 -2.62 11.60 -9.58
N THR A 92 -1.86 12.51 -10.15
CA THR A 92 -0.66 13.10 -9.52
C THR A 92 -1.04 14.00 -8.33
N SER A 93 -2.32 14.32 -8.16
CA SER A 93 -2.83 14.96 -6.96
C SER A 93 -3.00 13.93 -5.85
N LEU A 94 -2.50 14.24 -4.66
CA LEU A 94 -3.03 13.66 -3.43
C LEU A 94 -4.56 13.73 -3.53
N PRO A 95 -5.33 12.70 -3.10
CA PRO A 95 -6.75 12.90 -2.92
C PRO A 95 -6.92 14.15 -2.06
N ASP A 96 -7.80 15.08 -2.47
CA ASP A 96 -8.05 16.31 -1.72
C ASP A 96 -8.63 15.91 -0.35
N VAL A 97 -7.75 15.75 0.64
CA VAL A 97 -8.17 15.41 2.00
C VAL A 97 -8.56 16.70 2.68
N ILE A 98 -9.84 16.83 2.99
CA ILE A 98 -10.35 17.94 3.78
C ILE A 98 -10.34 17.53 5.25
N SER A 99 -9.70 18.34 6.09
CA SER A 99 -9.69 18.14 7.54
C SER A 99 -10.60 19.16 8.21
N PHE A 100 -11.61 18.68 8.93
CA PHE A 100 -12.43 19.50 9.80
C PHE A 100 -11.74 19.63 11.15
N THR A 101 -11.15 20.80 11.42
CA THR A 101 -10.33 21.05 12.62
C THR A 101 -11.17 21.29 13.88
N ASN A 102 -12.48 21.50 13.74
CA ASN A 102 -13.43 21.65 14.83
C ASN A 102 -14.80 21.08 14.43
N GLY A 103 -15.64 20.76 15.42
CA GLY A 103 -16.98 20.18 15.21
C GLY A 103 -18.03 21.12 14.61
N LYS A 104 -17.64 22.34 14.18
CA LYS A 104 -18.53 23.26 13.46
C LYS A 104 -18.20 23.34 11.96
N GLY A 105 -17.12 22.71 11.52
CA GLY A 105 -16.74 22.67 10.11
C GLY A 105 -17.69 21.76 9.32
N TYR A 106 -18.25 22.27 8.22
CA TYR A 106 -19.04 21.49 7.28
C TYR A 106 -18.85 22.02 5.85
N LEU A 107 -19.22 21.22 4.86
CA LEU A 107 -19.26 21.60 3.45
C LEU A 107 -20.69 21.54 2.94
N ALA A 108 -21.14 22.62 2.32
CA ALA A 108 -22.39 22.59 1.57
C ALA A 108 -22.14 21.93 0.22
N LEU A 109 -22.74 20.75 -0.01
CA LEU A 109 -22.67 20.06 -1.30
C LEU A 109 -23.84 20.48 -2.20
N PRO A 110 -23.68 20.44 -3.53
CA PRO A 110 -24.78 20.64 -4.46
C PRO A 110 -25.95 19.69 -4.19
N LYS A 111 -27.16 20.11 -4.55
CA LYS A 111 -28.36 19.29 -4.39
C LYS A 111 -28.20 17.97 -5.14
N TRP A 112 -28.43 16.86 -4.43
CA TRP A 112 -28.44 15.53 -5.02
C TRP A 112 -29.69 15.37 -5.90
N ASN A 113 -29.52 15.48 -7.22
CA ASN A 113 -30.59 15.34 -8.20
C ASN A 113 -30.64 13.93 -8.78
N SER A 114 -31.02 12.94 -7.96
CA SER A 114 -31.31 11.58 -8.46
C SER A 114 -32.81 11.33 -8.47
N LEU A 115 -33.32 10.91 -9.62
CA LEU A 115 -34.74 10.61 -9.84
C LEU A 115 -35.12 9.18 -9.43
N SER A 116 -34.16 8.26 -9.29
CA SER A 116 -34.43 6.85 -8.96
C SER A 116 -33.26 6.10 -8.31
N THR A 117 -32.01 6.39 -8.67
CA THR A 117 -30.81 5.72 -8.14
C THR A 117 -29.61 6.66 -8.00
N GLY A 118 -28.85 6.56 -6.91
CA GLY A 118 -27.61 7.31 -6.74
C GLY A 118 -26.63 6.59 -5.83
N SER A 119 -25.35 6.96 -5.94
CA SER A 119 -24.26 6.43 -5.11
C SER A 119 -23.44 7.57 -4.49
N LEU A 120 -23.11 7.43 -3.21
CA LEU A 120 -22.16 8.30 -2.50
C LEU A 120 -21.07 7.41 -1.92
N ALA A 121 -19.81 7.77 -2.16
CA ALA A 121 -18.64 7.09 -1.62
C ALA A 121 -17.68 8.14 -1.07
N PHE A 122 -17.22 7.96 0.17
CA PHE A 122 -16.19 8.80 0.80
C PHE A 122 -15.43 7.99 1.84
N GLN A 123 -14.20 8.42 2.12
CA GLN A 123 -13.38 7.91 3.22
C GLN A 123 -13.30 8.98 4.31
N PHE A 124 -13.36 8.57 5.57
CA PHE A 124 -13.17 9.48 6.70
C PHE A 124 -12.25 8.86 7.76
N LYS A 125 -11.59 9.72 8.51
CA LYS A 125 -10.76 9.35 9.66
C LYS A 125 -10.99 10.36 10.78
N THR A 126 -11.41 9.89 11.95
CA THR A 126 -11.59 10.70 13.15
C THR A 126 -11.00 10.00 14.37
N SER A 127 -10.61 10.79 15.37
CA SER A 127 -10.33 10.31 16.73
C SER A 127 -11.45 10.66 17.71
N ASP A 128 -12.45 11.44 17.27
CA ASP A 128 -13.60 11.81 18.09
C ASP A 128 -14.65 10.68 18.08
N GLY A 129 -15.27 10.45 19.24
CA GLY A 129 -16.32 9.45 19.39
C GLY A 129 -17.68 9.91 18.89
N ASN A 130 -17.83 11.21 18.64
CA ASN A 130 -19.05 11.84 18.13
C ASN A 130 -18.75 12.63 16.85
N GLY A 131 -19.77 12.81 16.01
CA GLY A 131 -19.70 13.54 14.73
C GLY A 131 -20.94 14.38 14.49
#